data_AF-G7CNS0-F1
#
_entry.id   AF-G7CNS0-F1
#
_cell.length_a   1.000
_cell.length_b   1.000
_cell.length_c   1.000
_cell.angle_alpha   90.00
_cell.angle_beta   90.00
_cell.angle_gamma   90.00
#
_symmetry.space_group_name_H-M   'P 1'
#
loop_
_entity.id
_entity.type
_entity.pdbx_description
1 polymer ?
#
loop_
_entity_poly.entity_id
_entity_poly.type
_entity_poly.pdbx_seq_one_letter_code
_entity_poly.pdbx_strand_id
1 'polypeptide(L)' 'MLLEHGGPDLLIAHPAGPRRLAELLPDAFGPADLDRGTREIS' A
#
# COMPACT_ATOMS: atom_id res chain seq x y z
N MET A 1 4.59 11.68 14.73
CA MET A 1 4.40 11.70 13.26
C MET A 1 5.15 10.52 12.69
N LEU A 2 4.48 9.43 12.28
CA LEU A 2 5.18 8.17 11.97
C LEU A 2 4.54 7.31 10.87
N LEU A 3 3.52 7.76 10.13
CA LEU A 3 2.70 6.80 9.35
C LEU A 3 2.38 7.17 7.90
N GLU A 4 3.23 7.92 7.20
CA GLU A 4 2.97 8.25 5.78
C GLU A 4 3.92 7.57 4.80
N HIS A 5 4.95 6.87 5.29
CA HIS A 5 5.95 6.23 4.43
C HIS A 5 5.58 4.81 3.98
N GLY A 6 4.31 4.40 4.12
CA GLY A 6 3.83 3.04 3.85
C GLY A 6 3.18 2.82 2.47
N GLY A 7 3.38 3.76 1.52
CA GLY A 7 2.73 3.70 0.21
C GLY A 7 3.24 2.60 -0.72
N PRO A 8 2.61 2.39 -1.89
CA PRO A 8 2.97 1.34 -2.85
C PRO A 8 4.42 1.43 -3.35
N ASP A 9 5.01 2.62 -3.33
CA ASP A 9 6.41 2.87 -3.71
C ASP A 9 7.42 2.63 -2.58
N LEU A 10 6.96 2.26 -1.37
CA LEU A 10 7.86 1.86 -0.29
C LEU A 10 8.73 0.68 -0.74
N LEU A 11 10.04 0.84 -0.61
CA LEU A 11 11.01 -0.21 -0.91
C LEU A 11 11.17 -1.17 0.27
N ILE A 12 10.97 -2.45 -0.01
CA ILE A 12 11.22 -3.56 0.90
C ILE A 12 12.52 -4.22 0.51
N ALA A 13 13.44 -4.32 1.48
CA ALA A 13 14.67 -5.07 1.30
C ALA A 13 14.33 -6.55 1.08
N HIS A 14 14.69 -7.07 -0.10
CA HIS A 14 14.43 -8.45 -0.48
C HIS A 14 15.75 -9.12 -0.91
N PRO A 15 15.95 -10.43 -0.68
CA PRO A 15 17.23 -11.10 -0.92
C PRO A 15 17.76 -11.00 -2.35
N ALA A 16 16.85 -10.86 -3.33
CA ALA A 16 17.17 -10.67 -4.75
C ALA A 16 17.32 -9.18 -5.16
N GLY A 17 17.36 -8.25 -4.20
CA GLY A 17 17.36 -6.81 -4.40
C GLY A 17 16.07 -6.14 -3.92
N PRO A 18 16.06 -4.80 -3.69
CA PRO A 18 14.89 -4.08 -3.21
C PRO A 18 13.68 -4.23 -4.14
N ARG A 19 12.48 -4.39 -3.57
CA ARG A 19 11.21 -4.49 -4.30
C ARG A 19 10.21 -3.47 -3.77
N ARG A 20 9.30 -3.01 -4.62
CA ARG A 20 8.20 -2.14 -4.18
C ARG A 20 7.18 -2.95 -3.40
N LEU A 21 6.59 -2.34 -2.37
CA LEU A 21 5.56 -2.98 -1.55
C LEU A 21 4.38 -3.48 -2.42
N ALA A 22 4.00 -2.73 -3.46
CA ALA A 22 2.96 -3.13 -4.41
C ALA A 22 3.26 -4.43 -5.18
N GLU A 23 4.54 -4.78 -5.38
CA GLU A 23 4.92 -6.03 -6.04
C GLU A 23 4.81 -7.25 -5.12
N LEU A 24 4.85 -7.03 -3.80
CA LEU A 24 4.76 -8.08 -2.78
C LEU A 24 3.32 -8.29 -2.30
N LEU A 25 2.52 -7.23 -2.32
CA LEU A 25 1.13 -7.25 -1.92
C LEU A 25 0.30 -6.50 -2.99
N PRO A 26 0.05 -7.15 -4.16
CA PRO A 26 -0.70 -6.51 -5.25
C PRO A 26 -2.14 -6.17 -4.87
N ASP A 27 -2.71 -6.92 -3.92
CA ASP A 27 -4.05 -6.69 -3.36
C ASP A 27 -4.00 -5.90 -2.03
N ALA A 28 -2.94 -5.12 -1.81
CA ALA A 28 -2.86 -4.27 -0.63
C ALA A 28 -3.97 -3.23 -0.65
N PHE A 29 -4.71 -3.16 0.46
CA PHE A 29 -5.68 -2.08 0.68
C PHE A 29 -4.96 -0.73 0.59
N GLY A 30 -5.33 0.07 -0.40
CA GLY A 30 -4.68 1.33 -0.73
C GLY A 30 -5.64 2.52 -0.67
N PRO A 31 -5.16 3.73 -0.99
CA PRO A 31 -5.99 4.93 -1.00
C PRO A 31 -7.16 4.85 -2.00
N ALA A 32 -7.05 4.03 -3.06
CA ALA A 32 -8.14 3.76 -3.98
C ALA A 32 -9.28 2.93 -3.33
N ASP A 33 -8.97 2.10 -2.34
CA ASP A 33 -9.96 1.31 -1.60
C ASP A 33 -10.71 2.16 -0.56
N LEU A 34 -10.14 3.28 -0.12
CA LEU A 34 -10.80 4.24 0.77
C LEU A 34 -12.01 4.92 0.11
N ASP A 35 -12.01 5.10 -1.22
CA ASP A 35 -13.18 5.62 -1.97
C ASP A 35 -14.33 4.59 -2.02
N ARG A 36 -14.01 3.29 -1.91
CA ARG A 36 -15.02 2.23 -1.89
C ARG A 36 -15.75 2.15 -0.55
N GLY A 37 -15.03 2.31 0.56
CA GLY A 37 -15.62 2.28 1.91
C GLY A 37 -16.47 3.51 2.27
N THR A 38 -16.24 4.66 1.64
CA THR A 38 -17.02 5.88 1.94
C THR A 38 -18.43 5.88 1.33
N ARG A 39 -18.76 4.94 0.43
CA ARG A 39 -20.08 4.83 -0.22
C ARG A 39 -21.02 3.80 0.42
N GLU A 40 -20.54 3.02 1.39
CA GLU A 40 -21.34 2.03 2.13
C GLU A 40 -21.79 2.52 3.52
N ILE A 41 -21.42 3.76 3.86
CA ILE A 41 -21.88 4.49 5.07
C ILE A 41 -22.58 5.78 4.62
N SER A 42 -23.74 5.63 3.98
CA SER A 42 -24.73 6.69 3.77
C SER A 42 -26.12 6.09 3.67
#